data_AF-A0A2M6W2Q3-F1
#
_entry.id   AF-A0A2M6W2Q3-F1
#
_cell.length_a   1.000
_cell.length_b   1.000
_cell.length_c   1.000
_cell.angle_alpha   90.00
_cell.angle_beta   90.00
_cell.angle_gamma   90.00
#
_symmetry.space_group_name_H-M   'P 1'
#
loop_
_entity.id
_entity.type
_entity.pdbx_description
1 polymer ?
#
loop_
_entity_poly.entity_id
_entity_poly.type
_entity_poly.pdbx_seq_one_letter_code
_entity_poly.pdbx_strand_id
1 'polypeptide(L)'
;MDKAPAHLPPLVSKRENEVEEILNKLDFKVSSDNQNRLRAIIQLRLKEIRDDRQTEQTLQRSILEGGLGLLPSQAQKVIVAIKNVLPPNTIKPSGRPVSSTKQIMVEPPDLPQVYREPPVPARSTPFNSFVHSAKTPSSSAMTLEADKKQESKFSLRTPRQTKTVIHDIAPPQLEETQIGPVGEIQQFTLTDFRRLSANPAEAASRLRQKFTNLKDESYLLFIDGLSAWRESPLYNDYLAVLNKSLTQRIDLAQAAGVDNKTLTAPEIMALAEMEREL
;
A
#
# COMPACT_ATOMS: atom_id res chain seq x y z
N MET A 1 1.41 40.79 28.19
CA MET A 1 2.57 40.67 27.28
C MET A 1 2.80 39.19 27.07
N ASP A 2 2.08 38.60 26.12
CA ASP A 2 2.12 37.17 25.85
C ASP A 2 2.88 36.91 24.56
N LYS A 3 3.91 36.08 24.70
CA LYS A 3 4.91 35.77 23.69
C LYS A 3 4.33 34.71 22.76
N ALA A 4 4.06 35.09 21.50
CA ALA A 4 3.61 34.17 20.46
C ALA A 4 4.65 33.05 20.22
N PRO A 5 4.22 31.80 19.95
CA PRO A 5 5.15 30.71 19.66
C PRO A 5 5.75 30.91 18.26
N ALA A 6 7.06 30.69 18.17
CA ALA A 6 7.88 30.87 16.99
C ALA A 6 7.38 29.99 15.82
N HIS A 7 6.86 30.64 14.78
CA HIS A 7 6.60 30.02 13.49
C HIS A 7 7.95 29.63 12.85
N LEU A 8 8.21 28.33 12.72
CA LEU A 8 9.35 27.81 11.97
C LEU A 8 9.32 28.39 10.53
N PRO A 9 10.43 28.89 9.98
CA PRO A 9 10.45 29.40 8.62
C PRO A 9 10.26 28.26 7.61
N PRO A 10 9.51 28.48 6.50
CA PRO A 10 9.28 27.47 5.49
C PRO A 10 10.57 27.22 4.69
N LEU A 11 11.20 26.06 4.93
CA LEU A 11 12.36 25.53 4.21
C LEU A 11 12.14 25.40 2.68
N VAL A 12 10.91 25.54 2.21
CA VAL A 12 10.51 25.46 0.79
C VAL A 12 11.05 26.64 -0.02
N SER A 13 11.07 27.84 0.56
CA SER A 13 11.45 29.09 -0.14
C SER A 13 12.91 29.12 -0.61
N LYS A 14 13.83 28.51 0.14
CA LYS A 14 15.27 28.58 -0.17
C LYS A 14 15.63 27.83 -1.45
N ARG A 15 15.04 26.64 -1.65
CA ARG A 15 15.34 25.79 -2.81
C ARG A 15 14.71 26.32 -4.10
N GLU A 16 13.60 27.04 -4.01
CA GLU A 16 12.98 27.71 -5.18
C GLU A 16 13.84 28.87 -5.68
N ASN A 17 14.42 29.66 -4.76
CA ASN A 17 15.36 30.73 -5.13
C ASN A 17 16.62 30.18 -5.82
N GLU A 18 17.14 29.04 -5.35
CA GLU A 18 18.28 28.35 -5.99
C GLU A 18 17.95 27.89 -7.43
N VAL A 19 16.71 27.46 -7.69
CA VAL A 19 16.27 27.07 -9.04
C VAL A 19 16.26 28.26 -9.99
N GLU A 20 15.73 29.40 -9.56
CA GLU A 20 15.71 30.63 -10.37
C GLU A 20 17.13 31.17 -10.63
N GLU A 21 18.03 31.06 -9.65
CA GLU A 21 19.44 31.41 -9.84
C GLU A 21 20.11 30.52 -10.91
N ILE A 22 19.82 29.22 -10.91
CA ILE A 22 20.33 28.27 -11.91
C ILE A 22 19.76 28.61 -13.29
N LEU A 23 18.45 28.88 -13.38
CA LEU A 23 17.81 29.25 -14.65
C LEU A 23 18.40 30.52 -15.26
N ASN A 24 18.73 31.53 -14.44
CA ASN A 24 19.36 32.77 -14.90
C ASN A 24 20.80 32.57 -15.39
N LYS A 25 21.49 31.51 -14.96
CA LYS A 25 22.85 31.17 -15.40
C LYS A 25 22.88 30.37 -16.71
N LEU A 26 21.73 29.94 -17.23
CA LEU A 26 21.66 29.17 -18.48
C LEU A 26 21.63 30.11 -19.68
N ASP A 27 22.53 29.87 -20.64
CA ASP A 27 22.62 30.67 -21.87
C ASP A 27 21.49 30.40 -22.88
N PHE A 28 20.62 29.42 -22.62
CA PHE A 28 19.59 28.98 -23.56
C PHE A 28 18.20 29.06 -22.93
N LYS A 29 17.23 29.48 -23.75
CA LYS A 29 15.84 29.58 -23.34
C LYS A 29 15.09 28.31 -23.73
N VAL A 30 14.40 27.73 -22.76
CA VAL A 30 13.45 26.64 -22.97
C VAL A 30 12.07 27.24 -23.24
N SER A 31 11.28 26.58 -24.10
CA SER A 31 9.89 26.96 -24.41
C SER A 31 9.07 27.18 -23.13
N SER A 32 8.17 28.17 -23.12
CA SER A 32 7.37 28.54 -21.95
C SER A 32 6.60 27.37 -21.33
N ASP A 33 6.13 26.44 -22.16
CA ASP A 33 5.44 25.21 -21.73
C ASP A 33 6.35 24.26 -20.93
N ASN A 34 7.63 24.21 -21.30
CA ASN A 34 8.62 23.30 -20.75
C ASN A 34 9.42 23.90 -19.57
N GLN A 35 9.24 25.18 -19.26
CA GLN A 35 9.95 25.83 -18.15
C GLN A 35 9.59 25.22 -16.80
N ASN A 36 8.31 24.90 -16.57
CA ASN A 36 7.86 24.27 -15.33
C ASN A 36 8.43 22.86 -15.16
N ARG A 37 8.57 22.12 -16.26
CA ARG A 37 9.22 20.79 -16.27
C ARG A 37 10.71 20.90 -15.94
N LEU A 38 11.40 21.88 -16.53
CA LEU A 38 12.81 22.15 -16.21
C LEU A 38 12.99 22.51 -14.74
N ARG A 39 12.15 23.39 -14.19
CA ARG A 39 12.14 23.74 -12.75
C ARG A 39 12.00 22.50 -11.88
N ALA A 40 11.04 21.64 -12.20
CA ALA A 40 10.80 20.40 -11.44
C ALA A 40 12.01 19.46 -11.48
N ILE A 41 12.64 19.28 -12.63
CA ILE A 41 13.83 18.43 -12.78
C ILE A 41 15.02 18.97 -11.97
N ILE A 42 15.26 20.29 -12.03
CA ILE A 42 16.31 20.96 -11.24
C ILE A 42 16.01 20.82 -9.75
N GLN A 43 14.76 21.02 -9.33
CA GLN A 43 14.35 20.91 -7.92
C GLN A 43 14.57 19.49 -7.37
N LEU A 44 14.24 18.46 -8.15
CA LEU A 44 14.48 17.07 -7.75
C LEU A 44 15.98 16.76 -7.62
N ARG A 45 16.82 17.35 -8.46
CA ARG A 45 18.27 17.22 -8.34
C ARG A 45 18.81 17.95 -7.11
N LEU A 46 18.36 19.19 -6.84
CA LEU A 46 18.74 19.95 -5.63
C LEU A 46 18.30 19.28 -4.33
N LYS A 47 17.21 18.50 -4.37
CA LYS A 47 16.72 17.66 -3.27
C LYS A 47 17.48 16.32 -3.15
N GLU A 48 18.48 16.06 -3.99
CA GLU A 48 19.26 14.81 -4.04
C GLU A 48 18.41 13.53 -4.24
N ILE A 49 17.22 13.67 -4.84
CA ILE A 49 16.34 12.54 -5.16
C ILE A 49 16.78 11.83 -6.45
N ARG A 50 17.46 12.56 -7.35
CA ARG A 50 18.01 12.05 -8.62
C ARG A 50 19.51 12.24 -8.70
N ASP A 51 20.19 11.29 -9.34
CA ASP A 51 21.63 11.36 -9.64
C ASP A 51 21.91 12.22 -10.88
N ASP A 52 23.18 12.60 -11.08
CA ASP A 52 23.62 13.37 -12.27
C ASP A 52 23.22 12.67 -13.57
N ARG A 53 23.49 11.35 -13.67
CA ARG A 53 23.22 10.55 -14.88
C ARG A 53 21.72 10.47 -15.17
N GLN A 54 20.90 10.26 -14.13
CA GLN A 54 19.45 10.21 -14.25
C GLN A 54 18.86 11.56 -14.67
N THR A 55 19.42 12.64 -14.12
CA THR A 55 19.03 14.01 -14.48
C THR A 55 19.37 14.29 -15.93
N GLU A 56 20.57 13.92 -16.37
CA GLU A 56 21.02 14.05 -17.76
C GLU A 56 20.08 13.32 -18.74
N GLN A 57 19.78 12.05 -18.44
CA GLN A 57 18.91 11.21 -19.27
C GLN A 57 17.49 11.81 -19.35
N THR A 58 16.97 12.36 -18.25
CA THR A 58 15.65 12.99 -18.24
C THR A 58 15.62 14.29 -19.06
N LEU A 59 16.70 15.08 -19.00
CA LEU A 59 16.83 16.31 -19.79
C LEU A 59 16.90 16.01 -21.31
N GLN A 60 17.59 14.93 -21.69
CA GLN A 60 17.75 14.52 -23.09
C GLN A 60 16.51 13.81 -23.67
N ARG A 61 15.69 13.18 -22.82
CA ARG A 61 14.49 12.45 -23.25
C ARG A 61 13.53 13.35 -24.03
N SER A 62 12.85 12.81 -25.03
CA SER A 62 11.95 13.58 -25.90
C SER A 62 10.78 14.19 -25.12
N ILE A 63 10.21 15.28 -25.65
CA ILE A 63 9.06 15.97 -25.03
C ILE A 63 7.85 15.04 -24.93
N LEU A 64 7.66 14.15 -25.90
CA LEU A 64 6.58 13.15 -25.94
C LEU A 64 6.70 12.13 -24.80
N GLU A 65 7.92 11.78 -24.43
CA GLU A 65 8.18 10.81 -23.35
C GLU A 65 8.39 11.49 -21.97
N GLY A 66 7.98 12.75 -21.84
CA GLY A 66 8.04 13.49 -20.58
C GLY A 66 9.42 14.06 -20.23
N GLY A 67 10.35 14.12 -21.20
CA GLY A 67 11.61 14.86 -21.07
C GLY A 67 11.54 16.28 -21.63
N LEU A 68 12.70 16.90 -21.83
CA LEU A 68 12.84 18.26 -22.37
C LEU A 68 13.39 18.31 -23.80
N GLY A 69 13.84 17.18 -24.34
CA GLY A 69 14.45 17.09 -25.67
C GLY A 69 15.71 17.93 -25.82
N LEU A 70 16.45 18.18 -24.73
CA LEU A 70 17.67 18.99 -24.78
C LEU A 70 18.80 18.22 -25.45
N LEU A 71 19.67 18.95 -26.16
CA LEU A 71 20.89 18.36 -26.67
C LEU A 71 21.80 17.93 -25.49
N PRO A 72 22.63 16.88 -25.65
CA PRO A 72 23.54 16.42 -24.60
C PRO A 72 24.43 17.54 -24.03
N SER A 73 24.90 18.45 -24.89
CA SER A 73 25.69 19.62 -24.48
C SER A 73 24.91 20.60 -23.60
N GLN A 74 23.61 20.78 -23.84
CA GLN A 74 22.73 21.62 -23.03
C GLN A 74 22.42 20.97 -21.68
N ALA A 75 22.14 19.66 -21.68
CA ALA A 75 21.92 18.89 -20.46
C ALA A 75 23.14 18.95 -19.53
N GLN A 76 24.36 18.82 -20.08
CA GLN A 76 25.58 18.92 -19.31
C GLN A 76 25.79 20.31 -18.70
N LYS A 77 25.46 21.38 -19.43
CA LYS A 77 25.50 22.76 -18.89
C LYS A 77 24.59 22.92 -17.68
N VAL A 78 23.39 22.34 -17.72
CA VAL A 78 22.44 22.35 -16.59
C VAL A 78 23.04 21.64 -15.37
N ILE A 79 23.65 20.47 -15.56
CA ILE A 79 24.29 19.71 -14.46
C ILE A 79 25.46 20.50 -13.85
N VAL A 80 26.30 21.13 -14.68
CA VAL A 80 27.40 21.98 -14.19
C VAL A 80 26.87 23.17 -13.40
N ALA A 81 25.82 23.84 -13.89
CA ALA A 81 25.20 24.96 -13.19
C ALA A 81 24.62 24.54 -11.83
N ILE A 82 24.00 23.36 -11.76
CA ILE A 82 23.48 22.77 -10.52
C ILE A 82 24.64 22.49 -9.53
N LYS A 83 25.73 21.87 -9.99
CA LYS A 83 26.89 21.55 -9.14
C LYS A 83 27.56 22.78 -8.54
N ASN A 84 27.52 23.91 -9.23
CA ASN A 84 28.08 25.17 -8.73
C ASN A 84 27.24 25.80 -7.61
N VAL A 85 25.94 25.46 -7.53
CA VAL A 85 25.01 25.97 -6.50
C VAL A 85 24.89 25.00 -5.32
N LEU A 86 25.02 23.69 -5.56
CA LEU A 86 25.17 22.73 -4.47
C LEU A 86 26.51 22.97 -3.75
N PRO A 87 26.53 23.06 -2.41
CA PRO A 87 27.80 22.99 -1.69
C PRO A 87 28.48 21.65 -2.03
N PRO A 88 29.82 21.59 -2.10
CA PRO A 88 30.52 20.32 -2.23
C PRO A 88 30.11 19.46 -1.04
N ASN A 89 29.24 18.48 -1.30
CA ASN A 89 28.73 17.60 -0.27
C ASN A 89 29.93 16.82 0.27
N THR A 90 30.33 17.13 1.50
CA THR A 90 31.20 16.29 2.31
C THR A 90 30.42 15.02 2.60
N ILE A 91 30.45 14.09 1.65
CA ILE A 91 29.89 12.76 1.80
C ILE A 91 30.69 12.07 2.92
N LYS A 92 30.15 12.06 4.14
CA LYS A 92 30.27 10.87 4.97
C LYS A 92 29.50 9.78 4.21
N PRO A 93 30.14 8.68 3.82
CA PRO A 93 29.49 7.63 3.08
C PRO A 93 28.43 6.99 3.98
N SER A 94 27.17 7.38 3.81
CA SER A 94 26.04 6.52 4.13
C SER A 94 26.01 5.40 3.08
N GLY A 95 27.04 4.55 3.12
CA GLY A 95 27.05 3.29 2.40
C GLY A 95 26.07 2.36 3.09
N ARG A 96 24.89 2.16 2.50
CA ARG A 96 24.42 0.78 2.43
C ARG A 96 25.37 0.07 1.45
N PRO A 97 25.97 -1.07 1.80
CA PRO A 97 26.81 -1.79 0.86
C PRO A 97 25.92 -2.29 -0.28
N VAL A 98 25.92 -1.54 -1.39
CA VAL A 98 25.53 -2.10 -2.68
C VAL A 98 26.71 -2.97 -3.07
N SER A 99 26.53 -4.29 -2.90
CA SER A 99 27.45 -5.28 -3.43
C SER A 99 27.51 -5.08 -4.94
N SER A 100 28.52 -4.36 -5.39
CA SER A 100 28.91 -4.30 -6.79
C SER A 100 29.43 -5.69 -7.16
N THR A 101 28.59 -6.50 -7.79
CA THR A 101 29.09 -7.66 -8.53
C THR A 101 29.93 -7.12 -9.68
N LYS A 102 31.23 -6.99 -9.43
CA LYS A 102 32.23 -6.91 -10.49
C LYS A 102 31.99 -8.10 -11.41
N GLN A 103 31.79 -7.85 -12.69
CA GLN A 103 32.08 -8.84 -13.71
C GLN A 103 33.57 -9.15 -13.60
N ILE A 104 33.89 -10.20 -12.84
CA ILE A 104 35.17 -10.87 -12.92
C ILE A 104 34.90 -12.04 -13.84
N MET A 105 35.43 -11.97 -15.05
CA MET A 105 35.54 -13.12 -15.93
C MET A 105 36.52 -14.09 -15.26
N VAL A 106 35.98 -15.03 -14.49
CA VAL A 106 36.71 -16.18 -13.95
C VAL A 106 36.30 -17.34 -14.82
N GLU A 107 37.28 -17.88 -15.55
CA GLU A 107 37.19 -19.16 -16.22
C GLU A 107 36.66 -20.22 -15.22
N PRO A 108 35.68 -21.05 -15.57
CA PRO A 108 35.04 -21.95 -14.61
C PRO A 108 36.10 -22.88 -14.00
N PRO A 109 36.28 -22.90 -12.67
CA PRO A 109 37.00 -24.00 -12.06
C PRO A 109 36.15 -25.26 -12.20
N ASP A 110 36.69 -26.29 -12.85
CA ASP A 110 36.10 -27.63 -12.90
C ASP A 110 35.91 -28.14 -11.47
N LEU A 111 34.69 -27.99 -10.96
CA LEU A 111 34.27 -28.61 -9.71
C LEU A 111 34.10 -30.11 -9.99
N PRO A 112 34.71 -31.02 -9.21
CA PRO A 112 34.36 -32.43 -9.26
C PRO A 112 32.97 -32.59 -8.64
N GLN A 113 31.92 -32.34 -9.41
CA GLN A 113 30.57 -32.73 -9.01
C GLN A 113 30.49 -34.26 -9.10
N VAL A 114 30.71 -34.92 -7.96
CA VAL A 114 30.34 -36.33 -7.81
C VAL A 114 28.81 -36.38 -7.84
N TYR A 115 28.28 -36.68 -9.02
CA TYR A 115 26.87 -36.95 -9.21
C TYR A 115 26.45 -38.11 -8.29
N ARG A 116 25.58 -37.84 -7.32
CA ARG A 116 24.85 -38.87 -6.59
C ARG A 116 23.46 -38.92 -7.17
N GLU A 117 23.11 -40.04 -7.79
CA GLU A 117 21.74 -40.27 -8.23
C GLU A 117 20.80 -40.18 -7.04
N PRO A 118 19.71 -39.40 -7.14
CA PRO A 118 18.68 -39.42 -6.12
C PRO A 118 18.10 -40.84 -6.04
N PRO A 119 17.89 -41.40 -4.82
CA PRO A 119 17.29 -42.71 -4.69
C PRO A 119 15.90 -42.69 -5.34
N VAL A 120 15.75 -43.48 -6.40
CA VAL A 120 14.49 -43.73 -7.09
C VAL A 120 13.40 -44.10 -6.07
N PRO A 121 12.17 -43.55 -6.21
CA PRO A 121 11.11 -43.76 -5.25
C PRO A 121 10.77 -45.25 -5.11
N ALA A 122 10.61 -45.66 -3.85
CA ALA A 122 10.33 -47.04 -3.48
C ALA A 122 9.09 -47.59 -4.21
N ARG A 123 9.26 -48.79 -4.78
CA ARG A 123 8.18 -49.62 -5.31
C ARG A 123 7.11 -49.86 -4.24
N SER A 124 5.86 -49.61 -4.63
CA SER A 124 4.58 -50.09 -4.09
C SER A 124 4.59 -50.73 -2.70
N THR A 125 3.94 -50.08 -1.73
CA THR A 125 3.42 -50.75 -0.53
C THR A 125 2.06 -51.38 -0.86
N PRO A 126 1.89 -52.71 -0.83
CA PRO A 126 0.60 -53.35 -0.98
C PRO A 126 0.05 -53.66 0.40
N PHE A 127 -0.59 -52.70 1.08
CA PHE A 127 -1.49 -53.00 2.21
C PHE A 127 -2.24 -51.74 2.63
N ASN A 128 -3.48 -51.61 2.18
CA ASN A 128 -4.56 -50.93 2.89
C ASN A 128 -5.87 -51.61 2.49
N SER A 129 -6.03 -52.85 2.97
CA SER A 129 -7.34 -53.42 3.24
C SER A 129 -7.85 -52.78 4.53
N PHE A 130 -9.17 -52.54 4.62
CA PHE A 130 -9.92 -51.94 5.74
C PHE A 130 -10.02 -50.39 5.69
N VAL A 131 -11.18 -49.73 5.60
CA VAL A 131 -12.59 -50.14 5.46
C VAL A 131 -13.36 -48.91 4.94
N HIS A 132 -14.03 -49.01 3.80
CA HIS A 132 -15.27 -48.26 3.57
C HIS A 132 -16.31 -49.26 3.11
N SER A 133 -17.22 -49.62 4.01
CA SER A 133 -18.51 -50.19 3.60
C SER A 133 -19.58 -49.75 4.58
N ALA A 134 -20.66 -49.21 4.01
CA ALA A 134 -21.84 -48.68 4.67
C ALA A 134 -22.64 -49.73 5.47
N LYS A 135 -23.34 -49.28 6.53
CA LYS A 135 -24.81 -49.31 6.70
C LYS A 135 -25.20 -49.19 8.18
N THR A 136 -26.26 -48.41 8.40
CA THR A 136 -27.16 -48.22 9.58
C THR A 136 -27.81 -49.52 10.10
N PRO A 137 -28.75 -49.50 11.07
CA PRO A 137 -28.76 -48.99 12.45
C PRO A 137 -29.28 -50.05 13.47
N SER A 138 -29.52 -49.64 14.73
CA SER A 138 -30.47 -50.20 15.72
C SER A 138 -29.99 -51.22 16.78
N SER A 139 -30.34 -50.85 18.02
CA SER A 139 -30.94 -51.65 19.10
C SER A 139 -30.12 -51.90 20.38
N SER A 140 -30.59 -51.22 21.44
CA SER A 140 -31.04 -51.76 22.73
C SER A 140 -30.30 -52.93 23.38
N ALA A 141 -29.77 -52.68 24.58
CA ALA A 141 -30.10 -53.37 25.85
C ALA A 141 -29.15 -52.86 26.95
N MET A 142 -29.68 -52.25 28.03
CA MET A 142 -29.81 -52.85 29.37
C MET A 142 -28.47 -53.41 29.90
N THR A 143 -27.94 -52.91 31.02
CA THR A 143 -28.30 -53.45 32.34
C THR A 143 -27.86 -52.49 33.47
N LEU A 144 -28.72 -52.41 34.48
CA LEU A 144 -28.58 -51.72 35.75
C LEU A 144 -27.56 -52.45 36.64
N GLU A 145 -26.83 -51.73 37.50
CA GLU A 145 -26.89 -52.02 38.94
C GLU A 145 -26.17 -50.95 39.76
N ALA A 146 -26.85 -50.55 40.82
CA ALA A 146 -26.41 -49.66 41.86
C ALA A 146 -25.67 -50.47 42.93
N ASP A 147 -24.57 -49.95 43.47
CA ASP A 147 -24.43 -49.98 44.93
C ASP A 147 -23.44 -48.95 45.48
N LYS A 148 -23.75 -48.53 46.69
CA LYS A 148 -23.24 -47.37 47.41
C LYS A 148 -22.22 -47.85 48.44
N LYS A 149 -20.97 -47.38 48.39
CA LYS A 149 -20.14 -47.30 49.61
C LYS A 149 -19.03 -46.26 49.51
N GLN A 150 -19.16 -45.24 50.37
CA GLN A 150 -18.08 -44.37 50.80
C GLN A 150 -17.00 -45.20 51.48
N GLU A 151 -15.74 -44.97 51.13
CA GLU A 151 -14.69 -44.82 52.12
C GLU A 151 -13.55 -43.96 51.55
N SER A 152 -13.36 -42.84 52.22
CA SER A 152 -12.38 -41.81 51.96
C SER A 152 -10.98 -42.29 52.31
N LYS A 153 -10.10 -42.38 51.31
CA LYS A 153 -8.66 -42.18 51.50
C LYS A 153 -8.23 -41.02 50.62
N PHE A 154 -7.87 -39.92 51.28
CA PHE A 154 -7.21 -38.76 50.70
C PHE A 154 -6.03 -39.21 49.84
N SER A 155 -6.18 -39.13 48.52
CA SER A 155 -5.05 -39.09 47.60
C SER A 155 -5.08 -37.72 46.95
N LEU A 156 -4.14 -36.85 47.35
CA LEU A 156 -3.84 -35.63 46.59
C LEU A 156 -3.27 -36.06 45.25
N ARG A 157 -4.14 -36.42 44.31
CA ARG A 157 -3.82 -36.40 42.89
C ARG A 157 -4.07 -34.99 42.42
N THR A 158 -3.01 -34.20 42.38
CA THR A 158 -2.98 -32.95 41.62
C THR A 158 -3.62 -33.21 40.25
N PRO A 159 -4.61 -32.43 39.81
CA PRO A 159 -5.14 -32.60 38.47
C PRO A 159 -3.97 -32.43 37.51
N ARG A 160 -3.67 -33.50 36.76
CA ARG A 160 -2.71 -33.47 35.67
C ARG A 160 -3.26 -32.43 34.72
N GLN A 161 -2.66 -31.24 34.72
CA GLN A 161 -2.97 -30.21 33.75
C GLN A 161 -2.79 -30.86 32.39
N THR A 162 -3.90 -31.12 31.72
CA THR A 162 -3.91 -31.53 30.33
C THR A 162 -3.24 -30.39 29.61
N LYS A 163 -2.01 -30.63 29.13
CA LYS A 163 -1.27 -29.65 28.34
C LYS A 163 -2.23 -29.17 27.26
N THR A 164 -2.55 -27.88 27.29
CA THR A 164 -3.36 -27.23 26.27
C THR A 164 -2.70 -27.56 24.94
N VAL A 165 -3.40 -28.28 24.06
CA VAL A 165 -2.90 -28.55 22.71
C VAL A 165 -2.94 -27.21 22.00
N ILE A 166 -1.77 -26.61 21.87
CA ILE A 166 -1.56 -25.39 21.10
C ILE A 166 -1.67 -25.85 19.65
N HIS A 167 -2.84 -25.64 19.05
CA HIS A 167 -2.97 -25.79 17.61
C HIS A 167 -2.25 -24.63 16.95
N ASP A 168 -1.37 -24.95 16.02
CA ASP A 168 -0.68 -23.96 15.21
C ASP A 168 -1.74 -23.20 14.40
N ILE A 169 -1.89 -21.91 14.69
CA ILE A 169 -2.80 -21.05 13.94
C ILE A 169 -2.03 -20.70 12.69
N ALA A 170 -2.27 -21.45 11.61
CA ALA A 170 -1.78 -21.06 10.30
C ALA A 170 -2.22 -19.61 10.05
N PRO A 171 -1.30 -18.69 9.71
CA PRO A 171 -1.67 -17.33 9.38
C PRO A 171 -2.80 -17.39 8.34
N PRO A 172 -3.92 -16.65 8.53
CA PRO A 172 -4.90 -16.54 7.46
C PRO A 172 -4.13 -16.11 6.23
N GLN A 173 -4.30 -16.82 5.12
CA GLN A 173 -3.66 -16.46 3.86
C GLN A 173 -4.27 -15.13 3.42
N LEU A 174 -3.74 -14.05 3.97
CA LEU A 174 -3.87 -12.72 3.44
C LEU A 174 -3.12 -12.82 2.12
N GLU A 175 -3.86 -13.10 1.06
CA GLU A 175 -3.40 -12.77 -0.27
C GLU A 175 -3.21 -11.26 -0.27
N GLU A 176 -2.02 -10.80 0.13
CA GLU A 176 -1.52 -9.46 -0.15
C GLU A 176 -1.26 -9.41 -1.66
N THR A 177 -2.32 -9.59 -2.46
CA THR A 177 -2.30 -9.15 -3.84
C THR A 177 -2.00 -7.67 -3.75
N GLN A 178 -0.89 -7.25 -4.35
CA GLN A 178 -0.55 -5.84 -4.46
C GLN A 178 -1.63 -5.19 -5.32
N ILE A 179 -2.67 -4.70 -4.67
CA ILE A 179 -3.77 -3.99 -5.32
C ILE A 179 -3.21 -2.63 -5.74
N GLY A 180 -3.33 -2.31 -7.03
CA GLY A 180 -2.88 -1.03 -7.58
C GLY A 180 -3.72 0.15 -7.08
N PRO A 181 -3.30 1.41 -7.36
CA PRO A 181 -3.97 2.62 -6.86
C PRO A 181 -5.47 2.67 -7.18
N VAL A 182 -5.85 2.27 -8.40
CA VAL A 182 -7.25 2.22 -8.84
C VAL A 182 -8.00 1.06 -8.16
N GLY A 183 -7.36 -0.09 -7.99
CA GLY A 183 -7.96 -1.23 -7.32
C GLY A 183 -8.24 -0.97 -5.84
N GLU A 184 -7.41 -0.16 -5.17
CA GLU A 184 -7.62 0.23 -3.77
C GLU A 184 -8.93 1.03 -3.64
N ILE A 185 -9.18 1.94 -4.60
CA ILE A 185 -10.42 2.71 -4.66
C ILE A 185 -11.61 1.80 -4.96
N GLN A 186 -11.45 0.83 -5.85
CA GLN A 186 -12.52 -0.11 -6.21
C GLN A 186 -12.98 -0.97 -5.04
N GLN A 187 -12.07 -1.41 -4.17
CA GLN A 187 -12.39 -2.29 -3.05
C GLN A 187 -12.74 -1.53 -1.77
N PHE A 188 -12.80 -0.20 -1.83
CA PHE A 188 -12.92 0.66 -0.66
C PHE A 188 -14.23 0.42 0.10
N THR A 189 -14.13 0.09 1.40
CA THR A 189 -15.29 -0.26 2.24
C THR A 189 -15.63 0.82 3.27
N LEU A 190 -16.82 0.70 3.90
CA LEU A 190 -17.20 1.53 5.04
C LEU A 190 -16.22 1.43 6.22
N THR A 191 -15.64 0.24 6.43
CA THR A 191 -14.63 0.05 7.48
C THR A 191 -13.39 0.87 7.17
N ASP A 192 -12.97 0.90 5.91
CA ASP A 192 -11.80 1.67 5.48
C ASP A 192 -12.04 3.17 5.60
N PHE A 193 -13.25 3.63 5.25
CA PHE A 193 -13.65 5.03 5.45
C PHE A 193 -13.51 5.47 6.91
N ARG A 194 -14.03 4.68 7.85
CA ARG A 194 -13.94 4.96 9.29
C ARG A 194 -12.53 4.86 9.85
N ARG A 195 -11.65 4.09 9.19
CA ARG A 195 -10.23 4.03 9.53
C ARG A 195 -9.46 5.27 9.09
N LEU A 196 -9.92 6.00 8.07
CA LEU A 196 -9.26 7.22 7.63
C LEU A 196 -9.31 8.32 8.68
N SER A 197 -10.46 8.54 9.32
CA SER A 197 -10.60 9.43 10.47
C SER A 197 -11.86 9.06 11.26
N ALA A 198 -11.87 9.39 12.56
CA ALA A 198 -13.07 9.31 13.38
C ALA A 198 -14.12 10.36 12.98
N ASN A 199 -13.68 11.48 12.39
CA ASN A 199 -14.56 12.52 11.89
C ASN A 199 -14.92 12.25 10.41
N PRO A 200 -16.21 12.07 10.05
CA PRO A 200 -16.62 11.77 8.68
C PRO A 200 -16.18 12.81 7.64
N ALA A 201 -16.20 14.10 7.99
CA ALA A 201 -15.79 15.16 7.07
C ALA A 201 -14.29 15.09 6.74
N GLU A 202 -13.46 14.79 7.74
CA GLU A 202 -12.02 14.59 7.53
C GLU A 202 -11.72 13.28 6.77
N ALA A 203 -12.47 12.21 7.07
CA ALA A 203 -12.35 10.95 6.34
C ALA A 203 -12.64 11.15 4.86
N ALA A 204 -13.72 11.89 4.53
CA ALA A 204 -14.04 12.28 3.16
C ALA A 204 -12.96 13.15 2.53
N SER A 205 -12.41 14.14 3.25
CA SER A 205 -11.28 14.94 2.76
C SER A 205 -10.03 14.10 2.47
N ARG A 206 -9.73 13.08 3.28
CA ARG A 206 -8.61 12.16 3.05
C ARG A 206 -8.85 11.26 1.85
N LEU A 207 -10.08 10.77 1.69
CA LEU A 207 -10.47 9.99 0.51
C LEU A 207 -10.37 10.85 -0.76
N ARG A 208 -10.88 12.08 -0.73
CA ARG A 208 -10.74 13.08 -1.81
C ARG A 208 -9.27 13.29 -2.19
N GLN A 209 -8.41 13.44 -1.19
CA GLN A 209 -6.98 13.66 -1.42
C GLN A 209 -6.35 12.50 -2.21
N LYS A 210 -6.81 11.26 -2.02
CA LYS A 210 -6.36 10.13 -2.85
C LYS A 210 -6.66 10.39 -4.33
N PHE A 211 -7.87 10.85 -4.68
CA PHE A 211 -8.20 11.21 -6.06
C PHE A 211 -7.38 12.39 -6.58
N THR A 212 -7.13 13.41 -5.75
CA THR A 212 -6.23 14.51 -6.12
C THR A 212 -4.83 13.99 -6.44
N ASN A 213 -4.28 13.10 -5.62
CA ASN A 213 -2.99 12.48 -5.88
C ASN A 213 -3.00 11.67 -7.18
N LEU A 214 -4.05 10.86 -7.42
CA LEU A 214 -4.20 10.12 -8.69
C LEU A 214 -4.23 11.08 -9.89
N LYS A 215 -4.95 12.20 -9.77
CA LYS A 215 -5.05 13.23 -10.83
C LYS A 215 -3.72 13.91 -11.10
N ASP A 216 -2.97 14.22 -10.04
CA ASP A 216 -1.64 14.82 -10.13
C ASP A 216 -0.62 13.85 -10.77
N GLU A 217 -0.77 12.54 -10.54
CA GLU A 217 0.04 11.50 -11.18
C GLU A 217 -0.32 11.29 -12.66
N SER A 218 -1.62 11.13 -12.96
CA SER A 218 -2.13 10.99 -14.32
C SER A 218 -3.63 11.24 -14.37
N TYR A 219 -4.05 12.11 -15.27
CA TYR A 219 -5.47 12.34 -15.50
C TYR A 219 -6.22 11.07 -15.95
N LEU A 220 -5.57 10.15 -16.69
CA LEU A 220 -6.20 8.89 -17.08
C LEU A 220 -6.44 7.99 -15.86
N LEU A 221 -5.46 7.87 -14.95
CA LEU A 221 -5.63 7.13 -13.69
C LEU A 221 -6.74 7.72 -12.83
N PHE A 222 -6.93 9.04 -12.86
CA PHE A 222 -8.04 9.69 -12.17
C PHE A 222 -9.41 9.30 -12.74
N ILE A 223 -9.56 9.25 -14.08
CA ILE A 223 -10.81 8.79 -14.70
C ILE A 223 -11.07 7.32 -14.36
N ASP A 224 -10.05 6.46 -14.45
CA ASP A 224 -10.16 5.05 -14.08
C ASP A 224 -10.51 4.90 -12.59
N GLY A 225 -9.90 5.71 -11.72
CA GLY A 225 -10.19 5.81 -10.30
C GLY A 225 -11.64 6.24 -10.03
N LEU A 226 -12.18 7.19 -10.79
CA LEU A 226 -13.58 7.60 -10.68
C LEU A 226 -14.55 6.48 -11.09
N SER A 227 -14.24 5.72 -12.15
CA SER A 227 -15.04 4.54 -12.49
C SER A 227 -14.98 3.47 -11.39
N ALA A 228 -13.78 3.18 -10.89
CA ALA A 228 -13.57 2.24 -9.79
C ALA A 228 -14.31 2.67 -8.50
N TRP A 229 -14.31 3.96 -8.19
CA TRP A 229 -15.05 4.51 -7.05
C TRP A 229 -16.54 4.21 -7.12
N ARG A 230 -17.15 4.39 -8.29
CA ARG A 230 -18.58 4.13 -8.52
C ARG A 230 -18.93 2.65 -8.40
N GLU A 231 -17.94 1.77 -8.52
CA GLU A 231 -18.11 0.32 -8.32
C GLU A 231 -17.83 -0.11 -6.87
N SER A 232 -17.32 0.80 -6.03
CA SER A 232 -16.89 0.45 -4.68
C SER A 232 -18.06 0.02 -3.77
N PRO A 233 -17.84 -0.93 -2.84
CA PRO A 233 -18.83 -1.30 -1.85
C PRO A 233 -19.37 -0.09 -1.07
N LEU A 234 -18.49 0.85 -0.69
CA LEU A 234 -18.87 2.05 0.02
C LEU A 234 -19.83 2.94 -0.79
N TYR A 235 -19.54 3.15 -2.08
CA TYR A 235 -20.40 3.96 -2.94
C TYR A 235 -21.77 3.30 -3.17
N ASN A 236 -21.80 1.97 -3.30
CA ASN A 236 -23.05 1.22 -3.41
C ASN A 236 -23.91 1.33 -2.13
N ASP A 237 -23.29 1.24 -0.95
CA ASP A 237 -23.97 1.44 0.33
C ASP A 237 -24.54 2.88 0.43
N TYR A 238 -23.76 3.88 -0.01
CA TYR A 238 -24.19 5.27 -0.06
C TYR A 238 -25.42 5.47 -0.95
N LEU A 239 -25.38 4.95 -2.18
CA LEU A 239 -26.52 5.01 -3.10
C LEU A 239 -27.74 4.25 -2.57
N ALA A 240 -27.53 3.11 -1.89
CA ALA A 240 -28.63 2.33 -1.32
C ALA A 240 -29.41 3.13 -0.27
N VAL A 241 -28.70 3.84 0.63
CA VAL A 241 -29.35 4.68 1.63
C VAL A 241 -30.03 5.89 0.99
N LEU A 242 -29.39 6.52 0.00
CA LEU A 242 -29.97 7.67 -0.72
C LEU A 242 -31.27 7.27 -1.44
N ASN A 243 -31.24 6.17 -2.18
CA ASN A 243 -32.41 5.63 -2.87
C ASN A 243 -33.52 5.24 -1.90
N LYS A 244 -33.17 4.68 -0.72
CA LYS A 244 -34.14 4.38 0.33
C LYS A 244 -34.84 5.64 0.84
N SER A 245 -34.09 6.70 1.15
CA SER A 245 -34.64 8.00 1.57
C SER A 245 -35.60 8.57 0.53
N LEU A 246 -35.20 8.59 -0.74
CA LEU A 246 -36.01 9.14 -1.84
C LEU A 246 -37.27 8.32 -2.11
N THR A 247 -37.15 6.99 -2.12
CA THR A 247 -38.28 6.09 -2.41
C THR A 247 -39.31 6.11 -1.28
N GLN A 248 -38.85 6.13 -0.03
CA GLN A 248 -39.71 6.13 1.15
C GLN A 248 -40.16 7.54 1.56
N ARG A 249 -39.61 8.59 0.93
CA ARG A 249 -39.83 10.01 1.27
C ARG A 249 -39.60 10.31 2.75
N ILE A 250 -38.58 9.68 3.32
CA ILE A 250 -38.15 9.89 4.69
C ILE A 250 -36.85 10.70 4.70
N ASP A 251 -36.62 11.41 5.80
CA ASP A 251 -35.38 12.17 5.97
C ASP A 251 -34.15 11.25 5.99
N LEU A 252 -32.99 11.78 5.56
CA LEU A 252 -31.73 11.05 5.52
C LEU A 252 -31.32 10.53 6.89
N ALA A 253 -31.61 11.27 7.96
CA ALA A 253 -31.35 10.82 9.33
C ALA A 253 -32.17 9.58 9.72
N GLN A 254 -33.35 9.38 9.11
CA GLN A 254 -34.20 8.20 9.35
C GLN A 254 -33.87 7.04 8.40
N ALA A 255 -33.40 7.34 7.19
CA ALA A 255 -32.98 6.32 6.23
C ALA A 255 -31.64 5.69 6.60
N ALA A 256 -30.72 6.51 7.14
CA ALA A 256 -29.43 6.10 7.66
C ALA A 256 -29.59 5.13 8.82
N GLY A 257 -28.64 4.19 8.94
CA GLY A 257 -28.68 3.26 10.05
C GLY A 257 -27.93 3.82 11.26
N VAL A 258 -28.37 3.39 12.44
CA VAL A 258 -27.77 3.76 13.74
C VAL A 258 -26.60 2.81 14.09
N ASP A 259 -26.49 1.69 13.37
CA ASP A 259 -25.55 0.62 13.66
C ASP A 259 -24.18 0.84 12.99
N ASN A 260 -23.15 0.25 13.57
CA ASN A 260 -21.80 0.21 13.00
C ASN A 260 -21.69 -0.54 11.66
N LYS A 261 -22.76 -1.14 11.14
CA LYS A 261 -22.73 -1.84 9.84
C LYS A 261 -23.23 -0.98 8.68
N THR A 262 -23.90 0.12 8.98
CA THR A 262 -24.58 0.98 8.01
C THR A 262 -23.98 2.38 8.03
N LEU A 263 -24.08 3.08 6.91
CA LEU A 263 -23.74 4.50 6.83
C LEU A 263 -24.67 5.35 7.70
N THR A 264 -24.05 6.26 8.44
CA THR A 264 -24.72 7.27 9.25
C THR A 264 -24.98 8.54 8.44
N ALA A 265 -25.95 9.36 8.85
CA ALA A 265 -26.27 10.62 8.17
C ALA A 265 -25.07 11.58 7.95
N PRO A 266 -24.18 11.81 8.94
CA PRO A 266 -23.01 12.68 8.71
C PRO A 266 -22.01 12.07 7.72
N GLU A 267 -21.87 10.75 7.67
CA GLU A 267 -21.01 10.07 6.68
C GLU A 267 -21.57 10.25 5.25
N ILE A 268 -22.89 10.13 5.08
CA ILE A 268 -23.56 10.33 3.80
C ILE A 268 -23.39 11.77 3.32
N MET A 269 -23.58 12.75 4.20
CA MET A 269 -23.38 14.16 3.83
C MET A 269 -21.93 14.45 3.44
N ALA A 270 -20.96 13.92 4.19
CA ALA A 270 -19.55 14.10 3.88
C ALA A 270 -19.16 13.47 2.53
N LEU A 271 -19.70 12.28 2.22
CA LEU A 271 -19.49 11.63 0.92
C LEU A 271 -20.13 12.41 -0.23
N ALA A 272 -21.34 12.95 -0.04
CA ALA A 272 -22.01 13.78 -1.05
C ALA A 272 -21.26 15.09 -1.32
N GLU A 273 -20.75 15.74 -0.27
CA GLU A 273 -19.93 16.95 -0.42
C GLU A 273 -18.61 16.66 -1.14
N MET A 274 -17.95 15.56 -0.80
CA MET A 274 -16.75 15.10 -1.51
C MET A 274 -17.04 14.84 -2.99
N GLU A 275 -18.11 14.12 -3.32
CA GLU A 275 -18.44 13.78 -4.72
C GLU A 275 -18.65 15.04 -5.57
N ARG A 276 -19.23 16.10 -4.99
CA ARG A 276 -19.42 17.40 -5.67
C ARG A 276 -18.09 18.07 -6.04
N GLU A 277 -17.02 17.77 -5.31
CA GLU A 277 -15.71 18.42 -5.43
C GLU A 277 -14.69 17.63 -6.27
N LEU A 278 -15.01 16.39 -6.63
CA LEU A 278 -14.20 15.54 -7.51
C LEU A 278 -14.39 15.94 -8.99
#